data_AF-A0A2V6CSD9-F1
#
_entry.id   AF-A0A2V6CSD9-F1
#
_cell.length_a   1.000
_cell.length_b   1.000
_cell.length_c   1.000
_cell.angle_alpha   90.00
_cell.angle_beta   90.00
_cell.angle_gamma   90.00
#
_symmetry.space_group_name_H-M   'P 1'
#
loop_
_entity.id
_entity.type
_entity.pdbx_description
1 polymer ?
#
loop_
_entity_poly.entity_id
_entity_poly.type
_entity_poly.pdbx_seq_one_letter_code
_entity_poly.pdbx_strand_id
1 'polypeptide(L)'
;VLDRQIDVFIESFHRQHDLEIGFEDAARQRLVERAQTEKMSMADLTAHLFRDFHFGLNLVRKNSGQNKFTLPLSAVDAPDKFLSDLVVQSYYPARQMNEAR
;
A
#
# COMPACT_ATOMS: atom_id res chain seq x y z
N VAL A 1 2.39 -17.91 -10.92
CA VAL A 1 3.52 -17.97 -9.94
C VAL A 1 3.72 -16.63 -9.26
N LEU A 2 3.79 -15.52 -10.00
CA LEU A 2 3.97 -14.18 -9.44
C LEU A 2 2.81 -13.72 -8.55
N ASP A 3 1.56 -13.99 -8.94
CA ASP A 3 0.38 -13.70 -8.10
C ASP A 3 0.48 -14.29 -6.69
N ARG A 4 0.93 -15.54 -6.61
CA ARG A 4 1.13 -16.22 -5.33
C ARG A 4 2.18 -15.52 -4.46
N GLN A 5 3.19 -14.91 -5.06
CA GLN A 5 4.19 -14.15 -4.31
C GLN A 5 3.62 -12.86 -3.74
N ILE A 6 2.65 -12.24 -4.43
CA ILE A 6 1.93 -11.07 -3.93
C ILE A 6 1.09 -11.48 -2.70
N ASP A 7 0.38 -12.61 -2.76
CA ASP A 7 -0.41 -13.08 -1.61
C ASP A 7 0.48 -13.43 -0.41
N VAL A 8 1.60 -14.12 -0.64
CA VAL A 8 2.59 -14.42 0.42
C VAL A 8 3.16 -13.14 1.04
N PHE A 9 3.41 -12.11 0.21
CA PHE A 9 3.86 -10.81 0.70
C PHE A 9 2.79 -10.13 1.56
N ILE A 10 1.51 -10.10 1.12
CA ILE A 10 0.39 -9.57 1.91
C ILE A 10 0.33 -10.24 3.28
N GLU A 11 0.36 -11.57 3.33
CA GLU A 11 0.29 -12.33 4.59
C GLU A 11 1.50 -12.05 5.49
N SER A 12 2.69 -11.93 4.91
CA SER A 12 3.92 -11.64 5.64
C SER A 12 3.92 -10.21 6.20
N PHE A 13 3.46 -9.25 5.40
CA PHE A 13 3.33 -7.84 5.79
C PHE A 13 2.35 -7.69 6.96
N HIS A 14 1.19 -8.36 6.86
CA HIS A 14 0.22 -8.40 7.94
C HIS A 14 0.81 -8.98 9.23
N ARG A 15 1.50 -10.11 9.15
CA ARG A 15 2.15 -10.73 10.32
C ARG A 15 3.28 -9.90 10.92
N GLN A 16 4.01 -9.15 10.11
CA GLN A 16 5.15 -8.34 10.58
C GLN A 16 4.74 -7.01 11.18
N HIS A 17 3.63 -6.42 10.71
CA HIS A 17 3.26 -5.05 11.07
C HIS A 17 1.87 -4.90 11.69
N ASP A 18 1.07 -5.98 11.77
CA ASP A 18 -0.36 -5.95 12.13
C ASP A 18 -1.15 -4.98 11.24
N LEU A 19 -0.85 -4.99 9.94
CA LEU A 19 -1.45 -4.16 8.91
C LEU A 19 -1.93 -5.02 7.75
N GLU A 20 -3.23 -5.02 7.48
CA GLU A 20 -3.79 -5.65 6.29
C GLU A 20 -3.59 -4.73 5.08
N ILE A 21 -2.95 -5.27 4.05
CA ILE A 21 -2.83 -4.61 2.75
C ILE A 21 -3.44 -5.53 1.68
N GLY A 22 -4.08 -4.95 0.67
CA GLY A 22 -4.61 -5.68 -0.47
C GLY A 22 -4.23 -5.00 -1.77
N PHE A 23 -3.97 -5.76 -2.83
CA PHE A 23 -3.67 -5.21 -4.16
C PHE A 23 -4.85 -5.40 -5.10
N GLU A 24 -5.21 -4.34 -5.81
CA GLU A 24 -6.14 -4.42 -6.94
C GLU A 24 -5.51 -5.16 -8.13
N ASP A 25 -6.34 -5.71 -9.02
CA ASP A 25 -5.87 -6.43 -10.21
C ASP A 25 -4.90 -5.60 -11.06
N ALA A 26 -5.18 -4.30 -11.23
CA ALA A 26 -4.29 -3.39 -11.96
C ALA A 26 -2.92 -3.23 -11.27
N ALA A 27 -2.90 -3.17 -9.93
CA ALA A 27 -1.66 -3.10 -9.16
C ALA A 27 -0.85 -4.41 -9.29
N ARG A 28 -1.52 -5.57 -9.24
CA ARG A 28 -0.90 -6.88 -9.44
C ARG A 28 -0.23 -6.97 -10.81
N GLN A 29 -0.92 -6.58 -11.88
CA GLN A 29 -0.35 -6.55 -13.23
C GLN A 29 0.87 -5.63 -13.31
N ARG A 30 0.78 -4.44 -12.72
CA ARG A 30 1.88 -3.47 -12.75
C ARG A 30 3.12 -3.94 -12.00
N LEU A 31 2.95 -4.62 -10.87
CA LEU A 31 4.04 -5.26 -10.13
C LEU A 31 4.75 -6.31 -11.00
N VAL A 32 3.98 -7.13 -11.74
CA VAL A 32 4.54 -8.14 -12.65
C VAL A 32 5.37 -7.49 -13.76
N GLU A 33 4.83 -6.44 -14.40
CA GLU A 33 5.56 -5.70 -15.44
C GLU A 33 6.84 -5.06 -14.91
N ARG A 34 6.80 -4.44 -13.73
CA ARG A 34 7.99 -3.84 -13.11
C ARG A 34 9.04 -4.89 -12.76
N ALA A 35 8.63 -6.02 -12.18
CA ALA A 35 9.54 -7.11 -11.84
C ALA A 35 10.30 -7.60 -13.09
N GLN A 36 9.59 -7.74 -14.21
CA GLN A 36 10.19 -8.11 -15.49
C GLN A 36 11.11 -7.02 -16.06
N THR A 37 10.67 -5.76 -16.01
CA THR A 37 11.41 -4.60 -16.56
C THR A 37 12.70 -4.34 -15.79
N GLU A 38 12.64 -4.38 -14.46
CA GLU A 38 13.76 -4.14 -13.55
C GLU A 38 14.62 -5.40 -13.33
N LYS A 39 14.18 -6.56 -13.87
CA LYS A 39 14.79 -7.88 -13.66
C LYS A 39 14.95 -8.23 -12.18
N MET A 40 13.98 -7.85 -11.36
CA MET A 40 13.94 -8.12 -9.93
C MET A 40 12.92 -9.22 -9.62
N SER A 41 13.16 -9.97 -8.55
CA SER A 41 12.15 -10.91 -8.04
C SER A 41 10.98 -10.13 -7.42
N MET A 42 9.77 -10.70 -7.45
CA MET A 42 8.59 -10.04 -6.85
C MET A 42 8.79 -9.71 -5.37
N ALA A 43 9.48 -10.58 -4.64
CA ALA A 43 9.80 -10.37 -3.23
C ALA A 43 10.72 -9.14 -3.02
N ASP A 44 11.76 -9.00 -3.83
CA ASP A 44 12.68 -7.85 -3.74
C ASP A 44 11.99 -6.55 -4.16
N LEU A 45 11.21 -6.61 -5.25
CA LEU A 45 10.47 -5.45 -5.75
C LEU A 45 9.46 -4.94 -4.71
N THR A 46 8.66 -5.83 -4.14
CA THR A 46 7.67 -5.47 -3.10
C THR A 46 8.38 -4.97 -1.83
N ALA A 47 9.45 -5.63 -1.39
CA ALA A 47 10.25 -5.16 -0.26
C ALA A 47 10.91 -3.80 -0.51
N HIS A 48 11.27 -3.47 -1.76
CA HIS A 48 11.82 -2.18 -2.12
C HIS A 48 10.75 -1.10 -2.18
N LEU A 49 9.66 -1.32 -2.93
CA LEU A 49 8.57 -0.35 -3.11
C LEU A 49 7.82 -0.06 -1.82
N PHE A 50 7.57 -1.09 -1.00
CA PHE A 50 6.81 -0.98 0.24
C PHE A 50 7.70 -0.85 1.47
N ARG A 51 9.01 -0.60 1.29
CA ARG A 51 9.93 -0.34 2.40
C ARG A 51 9.43 0.79 3.27
N ASP A 52 9.00 1.91 2.70
CA ASP A 52 8.58 3.07 3.48
C ASP A 52 7.10 3.04 3.88
N PHE A 53 6.33 2.11 3.29
CA PHE A 53 4.92 1.95 3.59
C PHE A 53 4.67 1.56 5.04
N HIS A 54 5.51 0.71 5.64
CA HIS A 54 5.32 0.36 7.05
C HIS A 54 5.40 1.59 7.97
N PHE A 55 6.23 2.60 7.65
CA PHE A 55 6.29 3.84 8.42
C PHE A 55 5.02 4.67 8.22
N GLY A 56 4.65 4.95 6.97
CA GLY A 56 3.50 5.80 6.67
C GLY A 56 2.16 5.16 7.07
N LEU A 57 1.96 3.87 6.82
CA LEU A 57 0.75 3.14 7.24
C LEU A 57 0.63 3.09 8.77
N ASN A 58 1.75 3.01 9.50
CA ASN A 58 1.71 3.03 10.96
C ASN A 58 1.33 4.42 11.50
N LEU A 59 1.72 5.51 10.82
CA LEU A 59 1.20 6.85 11.12
C LEU A 59 -0.31 6.93 10.88
N VAL A 60 -0.77 6.44 9.72
CA VAL A 60 -2.20 6.42 9.38
C VAL A 60 -3.00 5.61 10.41
N ARG A 61 -2.51 4.42 10.79
CA ARG A 61 -3.12 3.60 11.84
C ARG A 61 -3.21 4.34 13.17
N LYS A 62 -2.16 5.08 13.56
CA LYS A 62 -2.17 5.87 14.81
C LYS A 62 -3.17 7.03 14.77
N ASN A 63 -3.33 7.68 13.62
CA ASN A 63 -4.22 8.83 13.48
C ASN A 63 -5.67 8.44 13.28
N SER A 64 -5.94 7.49 12.37
CA SER A 64 -7.29 7.11 11.94
C SER A 64 -7.81 5.81 12.59
N GLY A 65 -6.94 5.01 13.21
CA GLY A 65 -7.29 3.68 13.72
C GLY A 65 -7.46 2.61 12.64
N GLN A 66 -7.26 2.95 11.36
CA GLN A 66 -7.42 2.04 10.24
C GLN A 66 -6.19 1.14 10.08
N ASN A 67 -6.42 -0.17 9.95
CA ASN A 67 -5.38 -1.18 9.74
C ASN A 67 -5.54 -1.93 8.42
N LYS A 68 -6.56 -1.64 7.61
CA LYS A 68 -6.80 -2.24 6.30
C LYS A 68 -6.60 -1.22 5.18
N PHE A 69 -5.76 -1.53 4.19
CA PHE A 69 -5.43 -0.63 3.10
C PHE A 69 -5.50 -1.34 1.75
N THR A 70 -6.24 -0.77 0.80
CA THR A 70 -6.27 -1.25 -0.58
C THR A 70 -5.30 -0.41 -1.40
N LEU A 71 -4.37 -1.09 -2.08
CA LEU A 71 -3.31 -0.53 -2.89
C LEU A 71 -3.71 -0.61 -4.38
N PRO A 72 -4.13 0.52 -4.97
CA PRO A 72 -4.44 0.60 -6.38
C PRO A 72 -3.17 0.69 -7.23
N LEU A 73 -3.33 0.75 -8.55
CA LEU A 73 -2.23 0.92 -9.50
C LEU A 73 -1.27 2.06 -9.13
N SER A 74 -1.81 3.18 -8.65
CA SER A 74 -1.01 4.36 -8.27
C SER A 74 -0.10 4.11 -7.07
N ALA A 75 -0.42 3.17 -6.18
CA ALA A 75 0.48 2.77 -5.09
C ALA A 75 1.71 2.02 -5.60
N VAL A 76 1.65 1.46 -6.81
CA VAL A 76 2.79 0.80 -7.48
C VAL A 76 3.54 1.80 -8.36
N ASP A 77 2.84 2.58 -9.20
CA ASP A 77 3.51 3.53 -10.09
C ASP A 77 4.15 4.71 -9.34
N ALA A 78 3.44 5.25 -8.34
CA ALA A 78 3.86 6.39 -7.54
C ALA A 78 3.71 6.13 -6.02
N PRO A 79 4.49 5.19 -5.46
CA PRO A 79 4.40 4.77 -4.06
C PRO A 79 4.55 5.94 -3.08
N ASP A 80 5.53 6.81 -3.29
CA ASP A 80 5.79 7.98 -2.44
C ASP A 80 4.60 8.93 -2.38
N LYS A 81 4.02 9.22 -3.55
CA LYS A 81 2.88 10.14 -3.65
C LYS A 81 1.66 9.55 -2.96
N PHE A 82 1.35 8.29 -3.26
CA PHE A 82 0.23 7.58 -2.63
C PHE A 82 0.36 7.55 -1.11
N LEU A 83 1.55 7.22 -0.59
CA LEU A 83 1.80 7.16 0.84
C LEU A 83 1.64 8.54 1.50
N SER A 84 2.17 9.59 0.88
CA SER A 84 2.04 10.96 1.37
C SER A 84 0.57 11.39 1.43
N ASP A 85 -0.18 11.16 0.34
CA ASP A 85 -1.62 11.47 0.29
C ASP A 85 -2.40 10.72 1.37
N LEU A 86 -2.09 9.44 1.60
CA LEU A 86 -2.72 8.61 2.62
C LEU A 86 -2.41 9.12 4.03
N VAL A 87 -1.16 9.47 4.32
CA VAL A 87 -0.74 10.04 5.60
C VAL A 87 -1.43 11.38 5.82
N VAL A 88 -1.45 12.28 4.83
CA VAL A 88 -2.12 13.58 4.92
C VAL A 88 -3.61 13.41 5.21
N GLN A 89 -4.31 12.50 4.50
CA GLN A 89 -5.71 12.19 4.76
C GLN A 89 -5.95 11.71 6.21
N SER A 90 -4.99 10.98 6.79
CA SER A 90 -5.08 10.54 8.18
C SER A 90 -4.98 11.67 9.21
N TYR A 91 -4.20 12.72 8.91
CA TYR A 91 -4.06 13.91 9.74
C TYR A 91 -5.20 14.91 9.58
N TYR A 92 -5.80 14.95 8.40
CA TYR A 92 -6.97 15.75 8.09
C TYR A 92 -8.16 14.82 7.81
N PRO A 93 -8.66 14.05 8.81
CA PRO A 93 -9.98 13.46 8.69
C PRO A 93 -10.91 14.65 8.60
N ALA A 94 -11.33 15.00 7.39
CA ALA A 94 -12.07 16.22 7.13
C ALA A 94 -13.19 16.30 8.16
N ARG A 95 -13.04 17.30 9.05
CA ARG A 95 -14.12 18.01 9.71
C ARG A 95 -15.40 17.71 8.98
N GLN A 96 -16.20 16.82 9.56
CA GLN A 96 -17.61 16.57 9.27
C GLN A 96 -18.19 17.64 8.34
N MET A 97 -17.96 17.49 7.02
CA MET A 97 -18.52 18.37 6.02
C MET A 97 -19.80 17.71 5.54
N ASN A 98 -20.68 17.44 6.50
CA ASN A 98 -22.08 17.31 6.21
C ASN A 98 -22.59 18.73 6.06
N GLU A 99 -22.51 19.18 4.81
CA GLU A 99 -23.28 20.27 4.27
C GLU A 99 -24.74 20.10 4.70
N ALA A 100 -25.22 21.06 5.48
CA ALA A 100 -26.62 21.43 5.45
C ALA A 100 -26.94 21.92 4.03
N ARG A 101 -27.62 21.09 3.23
CA ARG A 101 -28.52 21.52 2.16
C ARG A 101 -29.66 20.53 1.99
#